data_AF-A0A5C6QIA0-F1
#
_entry.id   AF-A0A5C6QIA0-F1
#
_cell.length_a   1.000
_cell.length_b   1.000
_cell.length_c   1.000
_cell.angle_alpha   90.00
_cell.angle_beta   90.00
_cell.angle_gamma   90.00
#
_symmetry.space_group_name_H-M   'P 1'
#
loop_
_entity.id
_entity.type
_entity.pdbx_description
1 polymer ?
#
loop_
_entity_poly.entity_id
_entity_poly.type
_entity_poly.pdbx_seq_one_letter_code
_entity_poly.pdbx_strand_id
1 'polypeptide(L)'
;MKATFALLLMCFSTLSFAAEQAEEIFKKLAPSLYQIRLIDKASGEKSSIGSGFQISSNGLIATNYHVISGFARHPHKYNIEYLDHQGNQAPLTLKSVDVINDLAIVQREVTTEMPFFQLATQAPTKGEELYSLGNPHDLGMIVVPGTYNGLKNESFNDRIHFTGSVNSGMSGGPVVNKNTEVVGINVATSGNQIGFLVPHDKLLELYLAYKNNPPESIDQQMAAQLMRNQEKLITTILNSDWQLKQLGRGLIPTIDVPFVRCWGESNSDKTDAQIMAAVANCDLDENTYISSDFFTSSLEMEYRYMESDKISSTKFYHIFERQLNQAAPGNKAGKDDVTEYQCHHDIVMPQSSNIKNKAVFCTRAYKDFPALYDVLYIAISIDHEQYALLSHFTISGVAQETSLAFLAKFMESVSWK
;
A
#
# COMPACT_ATOMS: atom_id res chain seq x y z
N MET A 1 -41.02 -26.43 -39.20
CA MET A 1 -39.54 -26.38 -39.25
C MET A 1 -39.06 -25.09 -39.91
N LYS A 2 -39.12 -23.92 -39.25
CA LYS A 2 -38.41 -22.68 -39.69
C LYS A 2 -38.11 -21.71 -38.54
N ALA A 3 -38.75 -21.87 -37.37
CA ALA A 3 -38.54 -20.98 -36.21
C ALA A 3 -37.38 -21.38 -35.28
N THR A 4 -36.87 -22.61 -35.36
CA THR A 4 -35.83 -23.14 -34.45
C THR A 4 -34.38 -22.90 -34.90
N PHE A 5 -34.16 -22.34 -36.08
CA PHE A 5 -32.79 -22.08 -36.59
C PHE A 5 -32.27 -20.66 -36.33
N ALA A 6 -33.16 -19.71 -35.98
CA ALA A 6 -32.76 -18.33 -35.68
C ALA A 6 -32.23 -18.14 -34.26
N LEU A 7 -32.64 -18.98 -33.31
CA LEU A 7 -32.20 -18.89 -31.91
C LEU A 7 -30.79 -19.45 -31.69
N LEU A 8 -30.32 -20.34 -32.57
CA LEU A 8 -28.97 -20.93 -32.47
C LEU A 8 -27.86 -20.01 -33.02
N LEU A 9 -28.19 -19.09 -33.94
CA LEU A 9 -27.19 -18.15 -34.52
C LEU A 9 -26.86 -16.96 -33.61
N MET A 10 -27.76 -16.56 -32.70
CA MET A 10 -27.51 -15.43 -31.78
C MET A 10 -26.64 -15.80 -30.58
N CYS A 11 -26.54 -17.09 -30.21
CA CYS A 11 -25.68 -17.53 -29.11
C CYS A 11 -24.20 -17.69 -29.52
N PHE A 12 -23.89 -17.78 -30.82
CA PHE A 12 -22.52 -17.85 -31.33
C PHE A 12 -21.87 -16.48 -31.57
N SER A 13 -22.65 -15.40 -31.65
CA SER A 13 -22.12 -14.06 -31.97
C SER A 13 -21.47 -13.34 -30.79
N THR A 14 -21.90 -13.60 -29.56
CA THR A 14 -21.40 -12.86 -28.37
C THR A 14 -20.05 -13.37 -27.87
N LEU A 15 -19.80 -14.69 -27.96
CA LEU A 15 -18.49 -15.28 -27.64
C LEU A 15 -17.42 -14.93 -28.69
N SER A 16 -17.82 -14.77 -29.96
CA SER A 16 -16.92 -14.35 -31.04
C SER A 16 -16.44 -12.90 -30.83
N PHE A 17 -17.32 -12.01 -30.38
CA PHE A 17 -17.04 -10.57 -30.34
C PHE A 17 -15.99 -10.20 -29.29
N ALA A 18 -16.05 -10.77 -28.08
CA ALA A 18 -15.10 -10.44 -27.01
C ALA A 18 -13.67 -10.96 -27.28
N ALA A 19 -13.56 -12.14 -27.89
CA ALA A 19 -12.27 -12.71 -28.29
C ALA A 19 -11.62 -11.91 -29.43
N GLU A 20 -12.43 -11.51 -30.43
CA GLU A 20 -12.00 -10.65 -31.54
C GLU A 20 -11.51 -9.28 -31.03
N GLN A 21 -12.18 -8.72 -30.02
CA GLN A 21 -11.81 -7.43 -29.41
C GLN A 21 -10.45 -7.47 -28.70
N ALA A 22 -10.17 -8.51 -27.90
CA ALA A 22 -8.90 -8.64 -27.20
C ALA A 22 -7.71 -8.81 -28.16
N GLU A 23 -7.89 -9.57 -29.24
CA GLU A 23 -6.88 -9.78 -30.27
C GLU A 23 -6.53 -8.47 -31.00
N GLU A 24 -7.54 -7.70 -31.41
CA GLU A 24 -7.34 -6.41 -32.07
C GLU A 24 -6.63 -5.39 -31.17
N ILE A 25 -7.05 -5.30 -29.91
CA ILE A 25 -6.41 -4.43 -28.91
C ILE A 25 -4.94 -4.78 -28.75
N PHE A 26 -4.61 -6.08 -28.60
CA PHE A 26 -3.24 -6.52 -28.47
C PHE A 26 -2.40 -6.16 -29.70
N LYS A 27 -2.90 -6.48 -30.89
CA LYS A 27 -2.17 -6.22 -32.15
C LYS A 27 -1.89 -4.75 -32.36
N LYS A 28 -2.84 -3.88 -31.99
CA LYS A 28 -2.69 -2.42 -32.10
C LYS A 28 -1.70 -1.84 -31.09
N LEU A 29 -1.67 -2.37 -29.87
CA LEU A 29 -1.00 -1.73 -28.74
C LEU A 29 0.35 -2.38 -28.37
N ALA A 30 0.60 -3.63 -28.77
CA ALA A 30 1.86 -4.33 -28.53
C ALA A 30 3.13 -3.53 -28.91
N PRO A 31 3.16 -2.74 -30.01
CA PRO A 31 4.34 -1.93 -30.34
C PRO A 31 4.72 -0.86 -29.31
N SER A 32 3.79 -0.46 -28.45
CA SER A 32 3.96 0.57 -27.42
C SER A 32 3.97 0.01 -26.00
N LEU A 33 4.01 -1.33 -25.88
CA LEU A 33 4.14 -2.07 -24.63
C LEU A 33 5.57 -2.56 -24.45
N TYR A 34 6.06 -2.43 -23.22
CA TYR A 34 7.43 -2.72 -22.86
C TYR A 34 7.47 -3.57 -21.61
N GLN A 35 8.37 -4.55 -21.58
CA GLN A 35 8.81 -5.09 -20.31
C GLN A 35 9.85 -4.14 -19.74
N ILE A 36 9.70 -3.76 -18.48
CA ILE A 36 10.66 -2.93 -17.76
C ILE A 36 11.52 -3.84 -16.89
N ARG A 37 12.83 -3.66 -16.96
CA ARG A 37 13.80 -4.47 -16.22
C ARG A 37 14.74 -3.59 -15.43
N LEU A 38 14.95 -3.99 -14.18
CA LEU A 38 16.00 -3.46 -13.33
C LEU A 38 17.17 -4.44 -13.37
N ILE A 39 18.33 -3.99 -13.85
CA ILE A 39 19.53 -4.82 -13.99
C ILE A 39 20.54 -4.42 -12.92
N ASP A 40 20.99 -5.40 -12.13
CA ASP A 40 22.09 -5.18 -11.17
C ASP A 40 23.41 -5.07 -11.92
N LYS A 41 24.15 -3.97 -11.72
CA LYS A 41 25.37 -3.67 -12.49
C LYS A 41 26.53 -4.63 -12.20
N ALA A 42 26.56 -5.24 -11.02
CA ALA A 42 27.67 -6.11 -10.62
C ALA A 42 27.51 -7.51 -11.20
N SER A 43 26.30 -8.06 -11.16
CA SER A 43 25.97 -9.39 -11.68
C SER A 43 25.58 -9.39 -13.16
N GLY A 44 25.01 -8.29 -13.66
CA GLY A 44 24.39 -8.22 -14.98
C GLY A 44 23.00 -8.87 -15.05
N GLU A 45 22.47 -9.34 -13.92
CA GLU A 45 21.21 -10.09 -13.85
C GLU A 45 20.00 -9.21 -13.50
N LYS A 46 18.80 -9.71 -13.84
CA LYS A 46 17.54 -9.04 -13.54
C LYS A 46 17.27 -9.07 -12.03
N SER A 47 17.16 -7.89 -11.42
CA SER A 47 16.78 -7.73 -10.00
C SER A 47 15.28 -7.49 -9.82
N SER A 48 14.61 -6.93 -10.82
CA SER A 48 13.17 -6.69 -10.82
C SER A 48 12.65 -6.67 -12.27
N ILE A 49 11.41 -7.11 -12.46
CA ILE A 49 10.73 -7.08 -13.74
C ILE A 49 9.30 -6.54 -13.56
N GLY A 50 8.85 -5.78 -14.56
CA GLY A 50 7.49 -5.31 -14.66
C GLY A 50 7.13 -4.99 -16.10
N SER A 51 6.03 -4.27 -16.26
CA SER A 51 5.52 -3.80 -17.54
C SER A 51 5.49 -2.28 -17.55
N GLY A 52 5.47 -1.70 -18.74
CA GLY A 52 5.31 -0.28 -18.96
C GLY A 52 4.76 0.00 -20.35
N PHE A 53 4.26 1.20 -20.56
CA PHE A 53 3.61 1.58 -21.80
C PHE A 53 3.93 3.02 -22.18
N GLN A 54 4.16 3.27 -23.47
CA GLN A 54 4.47 4.62 -23.95
C GLN A 54 3.23 5.52 -23.90
N ILE A 55 3.38 6.73 -23.36
CA ILE A 55 2.32 7.73 -23.16
C ILE A 55 2.56 9.03 -23.94
N SER A 56 3.65 9.13 -24.70
CA SER A 56 3.96 10.30 -25.52
C SER A 56 4.79 9.97 -26.77
N SER A 57 4.75 10.86 -27.76
CA SER A 57 5.55 10.75 -28.98
C SER A 57 7.06 10.88 -28.76
N ASN A 58 7.49 11.55 -27.70
CA ASN A 58 8.90 11.68 -27.31
C ASN A 58 9.40 10.55 -26.40
N GLY A 59 8.68 9.42 -26.34
CA GLY A 59 9.16 8.19 -25.71
C GLY A 59 9.04 8.14 -24.19
N LEU A 60 8.15 8.93 -23.58
CA LEU A 60 7.84 8.77 -22.16
C LEU A 60 7.01 7.50 -21.98
N ILE A 61 7.39 6.72 -20.99
CA ILE A 61 6.81 5.43 -20.63
C ILE A 61 6.34 5.51 -19.19
N ALA A 62 5.10 5.11 -18.95
CA ALA A 62 4.58 4.90 -17.61
C ALA A 62 4.87 3.48 -17.13
N THR A 63 5.18 3.33 -15.85
CA THR A 63 5.33 2.04 -15.15
C THR A 63 5.05 2.25 -13.66
N ASN A 64 5.19 1.21 -12.84
CA ASN A 64 5.09 1.35 -11.39
C ASN A 64 6.43 1.79 -10.77
N TYR A 65 6.34 2.53 -9.67
CA TYR A 65 7.52 2.91 -8.89
C TYR A 65 8.24 1.68 -8.34
N HIS A 66 7.54 0.69 -7.77
CA HIS A 66 8.16 -0.48 -7.15
C HIS A 66 8.98 -1.32 -8.12
N VAL A 67 8.66 -1.28 -9.42
CA VAL A 67 9.42 -1.97 -10.47
C VAL A 67 10.82 -1.36 -10.62
N ILE A 68 10.94 -0.03 -10.45
CA ILE A 68 12.17 0.74 -10.66
C ILE A 68 12.78 1.30 -9.37
N SER A 69 12.21 1.02 -8.19
CA SER A 69 12.58 1.69 -6.94
C SER A 69 14.04 1.45 -6.54
N GLY A 70 14.59 0.29 -6.89
CA GLY A 70 16.01 -0.01 -6.71
C GLY A 70 16.92 0.97 -7.46
N PHE A 71 16.56 1.37 -8.69
CA PHE A 71 17.30 2.40 -9.43
C PHE A 71 17.07 3.79 -8.82
N ALA A 72 15.83 4.12 -8.44
CA ALA A 72 15.51 5.41 -7.86
C ALA A 72 16.32 5.68 -6.58
N ARG A 73 16.48 4.67 -5.72
CA ARG A 73 17.24 4.78 -4.46
C ARG A 73 18.74 4.50 -4.60
N HIS A 74 19.11 3.61 -5.52
CA HIS A 74 20.49 3.18 -5.69
C HIS A 74 20.91 3.22 -7.18
N PRO A 75 20.96 4.42 -7.80
CA PRO A 75 21.26 4.57 -9.23
C PRO A 75 22.67 4.11 -9.58
N HIS A 76 23.57 4.02 -8.59
CA HIS A 76 24.91 3.46 -8.77
C HIS A 76 24.93 1.94 -8.86
N LYS A 77 23.95 1.24 -8.26
CA LYS A 77 23.87 -0.23 -8.23
C LYS A 77 23.10 -0.81 -9.42
N TYR A 78 22.11 -0.09 -9.92
CA TYR A 78 21.20 -0.61 -10.94
C TYR A 78 21.19 0.21 -12.23
N ASN A 79 20.82 -0.45 -13.32
CA ASN A 79 20.37 0.18 -14.56
C ASN A 79 18.88 -0.13 -14.78
N ILE A 80 18.19 0.73 -15.52
CA ILE A 80 16.83 0.48 -16.01
C ILE A 80 16.87 0.34 -17.53
N GLU A 81 16.20 -0.68 -18.05
CA GLU A 81 16.08 -0.95 -19.48
C GLU A 81 14.66 -1.38 -19.84
N TYR A 82 14.31 -1.27 -21.12
CA TYR A 82 13.12 -1.89 -21.67
C TYR A 82 13.46 -3.08 -22.56
N LEU A 83 12.52 -4.01 -22.70
CA LEU A 83 12.45 -4.97 -23.80
C LEU A 83 11.12 -4.76 -24.55
N ASP A 84 11.17 -4.57 -25.86
CA ASP A 84 9.98 -4.42 -26.70
C ASP A 84 9.44 -5.75 -27.25
N HIS A 85 8.30 -5.71 -27.96
CA HIS A 85 7.67 -6.89 -28.56
C HIS A 85 8.50 -7.59 -29.66
N GLN A 86 9.54 -6.92 -30.20
CA GLN A 86 10.44 -7.47 -31.21
C GLN A 86 11.70 -8.08 -30.59
N GLY A 87 11.85 -7.96 -29.27
CA GLY A 87 13.03 -8.42 -28.55
C GLY A 87 14.18 -7.40 -28.53
N ASN A 88 13.95 -6.15 -28.97
CA ASN A 88 14.96 -5.10 -28.83
C ASN A 88 15.01 -4.60 -27.40
N GLN A 89 16.22 -4.34 -26.92
CA GLN A 89 16.46 -3.82 -25.57
C GLN A 89 17.32 -2.56 -25.61
N ALA A 90 16.98 -1.60 -24.74
CA ALA A 90 17.74 -0.36 -24.62
C ALA A 90 17.55 0.29 -23.24
N PRO A 91 18.50 1.14 -22.82
CA PRO A 91 18.43 1.82 -21.53
C PRO A 91 17.28 2.82 -21.46
N LEU A 92 16.82 3.06 -20.24
CA LEU A 92 15.81 4.05 -19.88
C LEU A 92 16.41 5.13 -18.97
N THR A 93 15.81 6.31 -18.98
CA THR A 93 16.13 7.38 -18.01
C THR A 93 14.92 7.63 -17.11
N LEU A 94 15.11 7.61 -15.79
CA LEU A 94 14.05 7.98 -14.84
C LEU A 94 13.80 9.49 -14.89
N LYS A 95 12.53 9.90 -15.01
CA LYS A 95 12.15 11.31 -15.16
C LYS A 95 11.30 11.84 -14.02
N SER A 96 10.41 11.03 -13.48
CA SER A 96 9.54 11.44 -12.38
C SER A 96 8.95 10.23 -11.68
N VAL A 97 8.57 10.39 -10.41
CA VAL A 97 7.89 9.35 -9.62
C VAL A 97 6.71 9.93 -8.86
N ASP A 98 5.71 9.10 -8.60
CA ASP A 98 4.71 9.28 -7.56
C ASP A 98 4.78 8.04 -6.65
N VAL A 99 5.45 8.19 -5.51
CA VAL A 99 5.63 7.08 -4.57
C VAL A 99 4.33 6.70 -3.86
N ILE A 100 3.37 7.62 -3.74
CA ILE A 100 2.09 7.39 -3.06
C ILE A 100 1.16 6.53 -3.91
N ASN A 101 1.16 6.78 -5.22
CA ASN A 101 0.37 6.02 -6.18
C ASN A 101 1.14 4.90 -6.88
N ASP A 102 2.38 4.63 -6.47
CA ASP A 102 3.23 3.61 -7.08
C ASP A 102 3.38 3.81 -8.59
N LEU A 103 3.68 5.04 -9.04
CA LEU A 103 3.86 5.37 -10.46
C LEU A 103 5.26 5.91 -10.72
N ALA A 104 5.77 5.64 -11.92
CA ALA A 104 7.00 6.24 -12.42
C ALA A 104 6.87 6.58 -13.91
N ILE A 105 7.52 7.67 -14.30
CA ILE A 105 7.73 8.05 -15.69
C ILE A 105 9.21 7.86 -16.01
N VAL A 106 9.47 7.00 -16.99
CA VAL A 106 10.79 6.76 -17.58
C VAL A 106 10.78 7.21 -19.04
N GLN A 107 11.94 7.43 -19.63
CA GLN A 107 12.06 7.83 -21.02
C GLN A 107 13.02 6.92 -21.77
N ARG A 108 12.61 6.49 -22.96
CA ARG A 108 13.50 5.86 -23.95
C ARG A 108 13.97 6.88 -24.98
N GLU A 109 15.09 6.58 -25.62
CA GLU A 109 15.51 7.30 -26.82
C GLU A 109 14.56 7.00 -27.99
N VAL A 110 14.18 8.05 -28.73
CA VAL A 110 13.27 7.96 -29.87
C VAL A 110 14.04 8.21 -31.16
N THR A 111 14.27 7.16 -31.93
CA THR A 111 14.87 7.23 -33.27
C THR A 111 13.82 7.27 -34.39
N THR A 112 12.60 6.84 -34.09
CA THR A 112 11.44 6.78 -35.00
C THR A 112 10.17 7.08 -34.22
N GLU A 113 9.25 7.81 -34.84
CA GLU A 113 7.94 8.09 -34.25
C GLU A 113 7.17 6.77 -34.06
N MET A 114 6.63 6.58 -32.87
CA MET A 114 5.95 5.35 -32.48
C MET A 114 4.58 5.68 -31.87
N PRO A 115 3.58 4.79 -32.05
CA PRO A 115 2.29 4.95 -31.39
C PRO A 115 2.46 5.01 -29.88
N PHE A 116 1.49 5.61 -29.19
CA PHE A 116 1.44 5.68 -27.74
C PHE A 116 0.00 5.61 -27.26
N PHE A 117 -0.16 5.18 -26.01
CA PHE A 117 -1.46 5.03 -25.36
C PHE A 117 -2.05 6.41 -25.05
N GLN A 118 -3.35 6.56 -25.28
CA GLN A 118 -4.11 7.71 -24.80
C GLN A 118 -4.66 7.39 -23.41
N LEU A 119 -4.60 8.35 -22.49
CA LEU A 119 -5.30 8.24 -21.22
C LEU A 119 -6.77 8.58 -21.44
N ALA A 120 -7.66 7.86 -20.76
CA ALA A 120 -9.08 8.19 -20.75
C ALA A 120 -9.29 9.60 -20.16
N THR A 121 -10.39 10.23 -20.55
CA THR A 121 -10.79 11.56 -20.01
C THR A 121 -11.82 11.44 -18.90
N GLN A 122 -12.40 10.26 -18.70
CA GLN A 122 -13.45 9.97 -17.74
C GLN A 122 -13.18 8.64 -17.05
N ALA A 123 -13.64 8.53 -15.80
CA ALA A 123 -13.62 7.26 -15.09
C ALA A 123 -14.56 6.25 -15.77
N PRO A 124 -14.18 4.95 -15.81
CA PRO A 124 -15.05 3.90 -16.32
C PRO A 124 -16.31 3.75 -15.47
N THR A 125 -17.34 3.17 -16.07
CA THR A 125 -18.62 2.90 -15.40
C THR A 125 -18.62 1.51 -14.75
N LYS A 126 -19.30 1.34 -13.60
CA LYS A 126 -19.34 0.04 -12.91
C LYS A 126 -19.92 -1.06 -13.81
N GLY A 127 -19.18 -2.15 -13.96
CA GLY A 127 -19.48 -3.25 -14.88
C GLY A 127 -18.86 -3.10 -16.28
N GLU A 128 -18.21 -1.98 -16.57
CA GLU A 128 -17.52 -1.77 -17.85
C GLU A 128 -16.39 -2.79 -18.02
N GLU A 129 -16.33 -3.38 -19.22
CA GLU A 129 -15.33 -4.36 -19.60
C GLU A 129 -14.00 -3.67 -19.90
N LEU A 130 -12.94 -4.16 -19.25
CA LEU A 130 -11.59 -3.64 -19.34
C LEU A 130 -10.62 -4.75 -19.73
N TYR A 131 -9.50 -4.35 -20.33
CA TYR A 131 -8.44 -5.25 -20.76
C TYR A 131 -7.12 -4.84 -20.12
N SER A 132 -6.57 -5.70 -19.27
CA SER A 132 -5.28 -5.51 -18.63
C SER A 132 -4.17 -6.09 -19.51
N LEU A 133 -3.11 -5.33 -19.77
CA LEU A 133 -1.98 -5.74 -20.58
C LEU A 133 -0.69 -5.76 -19.76
N GLY A 134 0.16 -6.76 -19.97
CA GLY A 134 1.46 -6.85 -19.31
C GLY A 134 2.19 -8.16 -19.59
N ASN A 135 3.40 -8.30 -19.05
CA ASN A 135 4.27 -9.47 -19.25
C ASN A 135 4.42 -10.27 -17.94
N PRO A 136 3.50 -11.21 -17.64
CA PRO A 136 3.58 -12.01 -16.42
C PRO A 136 4.80 -12.94 -16.45
N HIS A 137 5.56 -12.97 -15.35
CA HIS A 137 6.68 -13.90 -15.13
C HIS A 137 7.69 -14.02 -16.29
N ASP A 138 7.87 -12.97 -17.11
CA ASP A 138 8.77 -12.99 -18.28
C ASP A 138 8.35 -14.01 -19.36
N LEU A 139 7.07 -14.42 -19.38
CA LEU A 139 6.52 -15.43 -20.32
C LEU A 139 6.08 -14.84 -21.66
N GLY A 140 6.03 -13.51 -21.77
CA GLY A 140 5.53 -12.79 -22.94
C GLY A 140 4.33 -11.90 -22.59
N MET A 141 4.07 -10.90 -23.43
CA MET A 141 2.95 -9.98 -23.24
C MET A 141 1.62 -10.70 -23.43
N ILE A 142 0.69 -10.51 -22.48
CA ILE A 142 -0.67 -11.07 -22.52
C ILE A 142 -1.72 -9.98 -22.38
N VAL A 143 -2.97 -10.34 -22.69
CA VAL A 143 -4.17 -9.55 -22.39
C VAL A 143 -5.06 -10.35 -21.44
N VAL A 144 -5.51 -9.71 -20.37
CA VAL A 144 -6.42 -10.27 -19.38
C VAL A 144 -7.70 -9.43 -19.35
N PRO A 145 -8.85 -9.97 -19.79
CA PRO A 145 -10.12 -9.28 -19.66
C PRO A 145 -10.61 -9.27 -18.21
N GLY A 146 -11.38 -8.26 -17.84
CA GLY A 146 -12.07 -8.15 -16.56
C GLY A 146 -13.06 -6.99 -16.55
N THR A 147 -13.55 -6.61 -15.37
CA THR A 147 -14.54 -5.54 -15.24
C THR A 147 -14.16 -4.53 -14.16
N TYR A 148 -14.55 -3.26 -14.38
CA TYR A 148 -14.46 -2.20 -13.40
C TYR A 148 -15.55 -2.34 -12.33
N ASN A 149 -15.19 -2.39 -11.05
CA ASN A 149 -16.15 -2.57 -9.94
C ASN A 149 -16.30 -1.36 -9.00
N GLY A 150 -15.77 -0.21 -9.41
CA GLY A 150 -15.73 1.01 -8.60
C GLY A 150 -14.36 1.22 -7.96
N LEU A 151 -14.28 2.26 -7.13
CA LEU A 151 -13.15 2.47 -6.23
C LEU A 151 -13.29 1.59 -4.98
N LYS A 152 -12.16 1.21 -4.40
CA LYS A 152 -12.09 0.56 -3.08
C LYS A 152 -12.38 1.62 -2.02
N ASN A 153 -13.54 1.54 -1.38
CA ASN A 153 -13.98 2.53 -0.38
C ASN A 153 -13.14 2.47 0.90
N GLU A 154 -12.54 1.31 1.19
CA GLU A 154 -11.73 1.04 2.37
C GLU A 154 -10.24 1.39 2.16
N SER A 155 -9.89 2.14 1.11
CA SER A 155 -8.53 2.64 0.93
C SER A 155 -8.43 4.12 1.24
N PHE A 156 -7.30 4.52 1.81
CA PHE A 156 -6.95 5.93 1.97
C PHE A 156 -6.60 6.59 0.62
N ASN A 157 -6.01 5.83 -0.31
CA ASN A 157 -5.65 6.30 -1.65
C ASN A 157 -6.54 5.62 -2.69
N ASP A 158 -7.03 6.36 -3.69
CA ASP A 158 -7.93 5.78 -4.68
C ASP A 158 -7.31 4.55 -5.38
N ARG A 159 -8.02 3.43 -5.32
CA ARG A 159 -7.69 2.18 -6.03
C ARG A 159 -8.92 1.64 -6.73
N ILE A 160 -8.78 1.25 -7.99
CA ILE A 160 -9.85 0.60 -8.75
C ILE A 160 -9.93 -0.87 -8.34
N HIS A 161 -11.14 -1.36 -8.08
CA HIS A 161 -11.42 -2.78 -7.96
C HIS A 161 -11.65 -3.40 -9.34
N PHE A 162 -10.81 -4.34 -9.74
CA PHE A 162 -10.82 -5.02 -11.05
C PHE A 162 -10.92 -6.54 -10.88
N THR A 163 -11.77 -7.20 -11.69
CA THR A 163 -12.05 -8.65 -11.56
C THR A 163 -11.18 -9.55 -12.43
N GLY A 164 -10.09 -9.04 -13.01
CA GLY A 164 -9.14 -9.84 -13.80
C GLY A 164 -7.89 -10.20 -13.00
N SER A 165 -7.23 -11.29 -13.41
CA SER A 165 -5.98 -11.74 -12.79
C SER A 165 -4.83 -10.78 -13.12
N VAL A 166 -4.31 -10.08 -12.10
CA VAL A 166 -3.10 -9.25 -12.20
C VAL A 166 -1.95 -9.97 -11.51
N ASN A 167 -1.09 -10.60 -12.31
CA ASN A 167 0.01 -11.44 -11.83
C ASN A 167 1.34 -10.66 -11.77
N SER A 168 2.33 -11.20 -11.05
CA SER A 168 3.69 -10.65 -11.01
C SER A 168 4.28 -10.50 -12.42
N GLY A 169 4.89 -9.35 -12.70
CA GLY A 169 5.39 -8.97 -14.03
C GLY A 169 4.40 -8.10 -14.83
N MET A 170 3.10 -8.14 -14.53
CA MET A 170 2.12 -7.23 -15.14
C MET A 170 2.11 -5.82 -14.50
N SER A 171 2.66 -5.68 -13.29
CA SER A 171 2.82 -4.39 -12.59
C SER A 171 3.37 -3.30 -13.51
N GLY A 172 2.70 -2.16 -13.56
CA GLY A 172 3.05 -1.00 -14.38
C GLY A 172 2.48 -1.05 -15.80
N GLY A 173 1.90 -2.17 -16.21
CA GLY A 173 1.20 -2.30 -17.48
C GLY A 173 -0.15 -1.57 -17.48
N PRO A 174 -0.68 -1.19 -18.65
CA PRO A 174 -1.93 -0.45 -18.74
C PRO A 174 -3.15 -1.37 -18.63
N VAL A 175 -4.24 -0.81 -18.13
CA VAL A 175 -5.59 -1.36 -18.28
C VAL A 175 -6.40 -0.40 -19.14
N VAL A 176 -6.97 -0.91 -20.23
CA VAL A 176 -7.67 -0.11 -21.24
C VAL A 176 -9.15 -0.46 -21.36
N ASN A 177 -9.95 0.51 -21.78
CA ASN A 177 -11.33 0.28 -22.21
C ASN A 177 -11.39 -0.21 -23.67
N LYS A 178 -12.62 -0.40 -24.19
CA LYS A 178 -12.86 -0.82 -25.58
C LYS A 178 -12.36 0.16 -26.64
N ASN A 179 -12.18 1.43 -26.28
CA ASN A 179 -11.64 2.47 -27.15
C ASN A 179 -10.11 2.51 -27.14
N THR A 180 -9.44 1.57 -26.47
CA THR A 180 -7.98 1.54 -26.27
C THR A 180 -7.44 2.72 -25.46
N GLU A 181 -8.27 3.34 -24.63
CA GLU A 181 -7.88 4.40 -23.71
C GLU A 181 -7.54 3.81 -22.34
N VAL A 182 -6.45 4.25 -21.74
CA VAL A 182 -5.99 3.78 -20.42
C VAL A 182 -6.89 4.33 -19.34
N VAL A 183 -7.52 3.42 -18.58
CA VAL A 183 -8.39 3.74 -17.44
C VAL A 183 -7.75 3.44 -16.10
N GLY A 184 -6.69 2.62 -16.09
CA GLY A 184 -5.91 2.31 -14.89
C GLY A 184 -4.56 1.66 -15.21
N ILE A 185 -3.75 1.46 -14.16
CA ILE A 185 -2.41 0.88 -14.22
C ILE A 185 -2.37 -0.33 -13.27
N ASN A 186 -1.90 -1.46 -13.79
CA ASN A 186 -1.78 -2.70 -13.04
C ASN A 186 -0.85 -2.54 -11.83
N VAL A 187 -1.28 -3.01 -10.67
CA VAL A 187 -0.42 -3.24 -9.49
C VAL A 187 -0.60 -4.71 -9.11
N ALA A 188 0.48 -5.50 -9.11
CA ALA A 188 0.41 -6.92 -8.79
C ALA A 188 -0.21 -7.15 -7.39
N THR A 189 -1.08 -8.14 -7.29
CA THR A 189 -1.76 -8.53 -6.05
C THR A 189 -1.36 -9.95 -5.63
N SER A 190 -1.62 -10.31 -4.38
CA SER A 190 -1.28 -11.64 -3.83
C SER A 190 -2.23 -12.79 -4.26
N GLY A 191 -3.05 -12.62 -5.31
CA GLY A 191 -3.91 -13.67 -5.88
C GLY A 191 -5.41 -13.58 -5.51
N ASN A 192 -6.21 -14.49 -6.09
CA ASN A 192 -7.70 -14.65 -5.96
C ASN A 192 -8.60 -13.78 -6.86
N GLN A 193 -8.17 -13.39 -8.07
CA GLN A 193 -8.98 -12.62 -9.05
C GLN A 193 -9.48 -11.25 -8.55
N ILE A 194 -8.91 -10.74 -7.45
CA ILE A 194 -9.13 -9.38 -6.96
C ILE A 194 -7.89 -8.57 -7.34
N GLY A 195 -7.97 -7.84 -8.45
CA GLY A 195 -6.93 -6.92 -8.89
C GLY A 195 -7.21 -5.50 -8.37
N PHE A 196 -6.16 -4.81 -7.93
CA PHE A 196 -6.23 -3.38 -7.66
C PHE A 196 -5.43 -2.63 -8.72
N LEU A 197 -6.03 -1.57 -9.26
CA LEU A 197 -5.38 -0.71 -10.24
C LEU A 197 -5.22 0.69 -9.68
N VAL A 198 -4.16 1.37 -10.09
CA VAL A 198 -4.05 2.81 -9.91
C VAL A 198 -4.91 3.48 -10.97
N PRO A 199 -5.85 4.38 -10.59
CA PRO A 199 -6.65 5.15 -11.54
C PRO A 199 -5.79 5.97 -12.54
N HIS A 200 -6.25 6.10 -13.79
CA HIS A 200 -5.53 6.84 -14.85
C HIS A 200 -5.33 8.34 -14.55
N ASP A 201 -6.21 8.96 -13.78
CA ASP A 201 -6.12 10.37 -13.38
C ASP A 201 -4.85 10.62 -12.55
N LYS A 202 -4.43 9.66 -11.70
CA LYS A 202 -3.17 9.79 -10.94
C LYS A 202 -1.95 9.80 -11.85
N LEU A 203 -1.96 8.99 -12.92
CA LEU A 203 -0.91 9.04 -13.94
C LEU A 203 -0.95 10.34 -14.74
N LEU A 204 -2.16 10.84 -15.05
CA LEU A 204 -2.32 12.12 -15.72
C LEU A 204 -1.78 13.27 -14.85
N GLU A 205 -2.07 13.28 -13.55
CA GLU A 205 -1.53 14.24 -12.59
C GLU A 205 0.01 14.22 -12.57
N LEU A 206 0.62 13.04 -12.45
CA LEU A 206 2.08 12.88 -12.49
C LEU A 206 2.67 13.36 -13.83
N TYR A 207 2.03 13.01 -14.95
CA TYR A 207 2.47 13.41 -16.29
C TYR A 207 2.41 14.92 -16.49
N LEU A 208 1.31 15.56 -16.11
CA LEU A 208 1.14 17.00 -16.23
C LEU A 208 2.09 17.75 -15.28
N ALA A 209 2.26 17.27 -14.05
CA ALA A 209 3.23 17.83 -13.11
C ALA A 209 4.65 17.79 -13.68
N TYR A 210 5.07 16.64 -14.23
CA TYR A 210 6.37 16.49 -14.89
C TYR A 210 6.53 17.44 -16.08
N LYS A 211 5.52 17.58 -16.94
CA LYS A 211 5.61 18.49 -18.10
C LYS A 211 5.73 19.96 -17.71
N ASN A 212 5.01 20.36 -16.66
CA ASN A 212 4.96 21.75 -16.23
C ASN A 212 6.19 22.13 -15.39
N ASN A 213 6.61 21.24 -14.50
CA ASN A 213 7.74 21.45 -13.61
C ASN A 213 8.45 20.11 -13.33
N PRO A 214 9.39 19.70 -14.21
CA PRO A 214 10.20 18.51 -13.98
C PRO A 214 10.89 18.56 -12.61
N PRO A 215 10.96 17.43 -11.88
CA PRO A 215 11.62 17.41 -10.58
C PRO A 215 13.13 17.65 -10.75
N GLU A 216 13.70 18.50 -9.89
CA GLU A 216 15.16 18.71 -9.83
C GLU A 216 15.89 17.46 -9.31
N SER A 217 15.26 16.76 -8.37
CA SER A 217 15.75 15.51 -7.78
C SER A 217 14.59 14.58 -7.45
N ILE A 218 14.77 13.29 -7.75
CA ILE A 218 13.81 12.23 -7.40
C ILE A 218 13.69 12.11 -5.87
N ASP A 219 14.79 12.24 -5.13
CA ASP A 219 14.78 12.15 -3.66
C ASP A 219 13.97 13.29 -3.04
N GLN A 220 14.15 14.52 -3.53
CA GLN A 220 13.38 15.68 -3.07
C GLN A 220 11.89 15.54 -3.43
N GLN A 221 11.60 15.04 -4.64
CA GLN A 221 10.23 14.76 -5.07
C GLN A 221 9.56 13.75 -4.14
N MET A 222 10.24 12.65 -3.84
CA MET A 222 9.75 11.62 -2.92
C MET A 222 9.56 12.18 -1.50
N ALA A 223 10.55 12.90 -0.96
CA ALA A 223 10.44 13.51 0.38
C ALA A 223 9.22 14.42 0.50
N ALA A 224 8.96 15.27 -0.49
CA ALA A 224 7.80 16.16 -0.52
C ALA A 224 6.47 15.42 -0.66
N GLN A 225 6.43 14.29 -1.38
CA GLN A 225 5.26 13.43 -1.47
C GLN A 225 4.95 12.74 -0.15
N LEU A 226 5.95 12.12 0.48
CA LEU A 226 5.81 11.41 1.75
C LEU A 226 5.39 12.34 2.88
N MET A 227 6.02 13.53 2.98
CA MET A 227 5.66 14.55 3.97
C MET A 227 4.18 14.99 3.85
N ARG A 228 3.72 15.29 2.63
CA ARG A 228 2.32 15.68 2.41
C ARG A 228 1.35 14.55 2.67
N ASN A 229 1.71 13.32 2.29
CA ASN A 229 0.84 12.16 2.49
C ASN A 229 0.66 11.84 3.98
N GLN A 230 1.75 11.80 4.75
CA GLN A 230 1.67 11.49 6.18
C GLN A 230 0.90 12.59 6.94
N GLU A 231 1.08 13.86 6.56
CA GLU A 231 0.37 14.97 7.20
C GLU A 231 -1.14 14.84 6.94
N LYS A 232 -1.53 14.57 5.70
CA LYS A 232 -2.93 14.34 5.32
C LYS A 232 -3.51 13.14 6.06
N LEU A 233 -2.80 12.00 6.09
CA LEU A 233 -3.26 10.76 6.72
C LEU A 233 -3.46 10.95 8.23
N ILE A 234 -2.43 11.39 8.93
CA ILE A 234 -2.48 11.52 10.39
C ILE A 234 -3.46 12.62 10.80
N THR A 235 -3.53 13.75 10.09
CA THR A 235 -4.52 14.80 10.38
C THR A 235 -5.96 14.32 10.16
N THR A 236 -6.20 13.51 9.11
CA THR A 236 -7.52 12.90 8.89
C THR A 236 -7.90 11.99 10.06
N ILE A 237 -6.96 11.17 10.52
CA ILE A 237 -7.16 10.28 11.67
C ILE A 237 -7.38 11.08 12.96
N LEU A 238 -6.59 12.13 13.21
CA LEU A 238 -6.71 12.99 14.39
C LEU A 238 -8.04 13.76 14.42
N ASN A 239 -8.55 14.20 13.27
CA ASN A 239 -9.80 14.94 13.16
C ASN A 239 -11.03 14.03 13.08
N SER A 240 -10.85 12.73 12.85
CA SER A 240 -11.92 11.76 12.90
C SER A 240 -12.42 11.52 14.33
N ASP A 241 -13.63 10.98 14.42
CA ASP A 241 -14.22 10.59 15.68
C ASP A 241 -13.55 9.30 16.22
N TRP A 242 -13.19 9.32 17.50
CA TRP A 242 -12.56 8.19 18.17
C TRP A 242 -13.55 7.62 19.17
N GLN A 243 -14.20 6.54 18.76
CA GLN A 243 -15.24 5.88 19.54
C GLN A 243 -14.60 4.97 20.58
N LEU A 244 -15.02 5.09 21.84
CA LEU A 244 -14.54 4.21 22.91
C LEU A 244 -15.31 2.90 22.91
N LYS A 245 -14.57 1.79 22.81
CA LYS A 245 -15.10 0.43 22.88
C LYS A 245 -14.65 -0.24 24.16
N GLN A 246 -15.55 -1.00 24.79
CA GLN A 246 -15.21 -1.78 25.96
C GLN A 246 -14.38 -3.02 25.57
N LEU A 247 -13.23 -3.20 26.23
CA LEU A 247 -12.40 -4.41 26.18
C LEU A 247 -12.16 -4.90 27.60
N GLY A 248 -12.92 -5.92 28.02
CA GLY A 248 -12.94 -6.33 29.43
C GLY A 248 -13.45 -5.22 30.33
N ARG A 249 -12.62 -4.78 31.30
CA ARG A 249 -12.90 -3.62 32.16
C ARG A 249 -12.36 -2.30 31.62
N GLY A 250 -11.55 -2.34 30.55
CA GLY A 250 -10.97 -1.17 29.92
C GLY A 250 -11.86 -0.56 28.84
N LEU A 251 -11.57 0.69 28.50
CA LEU A 251 -12.07 1.42 27.35
C LEU A 251 -10.89 1.69 26.42
N ILE A 252 -11.03 1.30 25.15
CA ILE A 252 -10.01 1.46 24.12
C ILE A 252 -10.58 2.26 22.94
N PRO A 253 -9.77 3.09 22.25
CA PRO A 253 -10.26 3.83 21.09
C PRO A 253 -10.38 2.93 19.86
N THR A 254 -11.39 3.25 19.06
CA THR A 254 -11.56 2.80 17.69
C THR A 254 -11.71 4.04 16.80
N ILE A 255 -10.99 4.07 15.69
CA ILE A 255 -10.93 5.25 14.81
C ILE A 255 -12.00 5.07 13.74
N ASP A 256 -13.00 5.95 13.70
CA ASP A 256 -14.13 5.84 12.77
C ASP A 256 -13.76 6.41 11.39
N VAL A 257 -12.94 5.65 10.66
CA VAL A 257 -12.54 5.94 9.28
C VAL A 257 -12.58 4.65 8.45
N PRO A 258 -12.95 4.72 7.15
CA PRO A 258 -13.18 3.52 6.34
C PRO A 258 -11.93 2.69 6.05
N PHE A 259 -10.73 3.25 6.25
CA PHE A 259 -9.45 2.64 5.92
C PHE A 259 -8.69 2.06 7.13
N VAL A 260 -9.25 2.18 8.35
CA VAL A 260 -8.71 1.51 9.54
C VAL A 260 -9.70 0.42 9.96
N ARG A 261 -9.23 -0.82 10.05
CA ARG A 261 -10.07 -1.97 10.41
C ARG A 261 -9.63 -2.57 11.71
N CYS A 262 -10.61 -2.88 12.57
CA CYS A 262 -10.35 -3.52 13.85
C CYS A 262 -10.91 -4.94 13.89
N TRP A 263 -10.09 -5.88 14.37
CA TRP A 263 -10.45 -7.27 14.63
C TRP A 263 -10.17 -7.61 16.09
N GLY A 264 -10.80 -8.65 16.62
CA GLY A 264 -10.55 -9.05 17.99
C GLY A 264 -10.99 -10.47 18.29
N GLU A 265 -10.41 -11.02 19.35
CA GLU A 265 -10.66 -12.36 19.82
C GLU A 265 -10.55 -12.42 21.34
N SER A 266 -11.13 -13.45 21.95
CA SER A 266 -11.06 -13.69 23.39
C SER A 266 -11.09 -15.18 23.67
N ASN A 267 -10.68 -15.54 24.89
CA ASN A 267 -10.84 -16.90 25.41
C ASN A 267 -12.02 -17.04 26.38
N SER A 268 -13.05 -16.19 26.24
CA SER A 268 -14.18 -16.13 27.19
C SER A 268 -15.02 -17.41 27.25
N ASP A 269 -14.90 -18.27 26.25
CA ASP A 269 -15.50 -19.60 26.17
C ASP A 269 -14.75 -20.67 26.99
N LYS A 270 -13.49 -20.41 27.38
CA LYS A 270 -12.63 -21.36 28.09
C LYS A 270 -12.78 -21.24 29.61
N THR A 271 -13.73 -21.98 30.18
CA THR A 271 -14.06 -21.92 31.62
C THR A 271 -12.92 -22.39 32.54
N ASP A 272 -12.04 -23.27 32.05
CA ASP A 272 -10.87 -23.82 32.76
C ASP A 272 -9.63 -22.91 32.69
N ALA A 273 -9.66 -21.86 31.86
CA ALA A 273 -8.55 -20.92 31.74
C ALA A 273 -8.26 -20.25 33.09
N GLN A 274 -6.96 -20.18 33.43
CA GLN A 274 -6.48 -19.47 34.62
C GLN A 274 -6.53 -17.95 34.46
N ILE A 275 -6.52 -17.45 33.22
CA ILE A 275 -6.54 -16.03 32.88
C ILE A 275 -7.55 -15.82 31.76
N MET A 276 -8.46 -14.87 31.94
CA MET A 276 -9.26 -14.32 30.86
C MET A 276 -8.41 -13.33 30.08
N ALA A 277 -8.41 -13.45 28.75
CA ALA A 277 -7.73 -12.56 27.85
C ALA A 277 -8.67 -12.16 26.70
N ALA A 278 -8.60 -10.88 26.32
CA ALA A 278 -9.23 -10.36 25.12
C ALA A 278 -8.25 -9.44 24.39
N VAL A 279 -8.22 -9.55 23.07
CA VAL A 279 -7.34 -8.80 22.19
C VAL A 279 -8.18 -8.03 21.19
N ALA A 280 -7.76 -6.80 20.89
CA ALA A 280 -8.27 -6.02 19.77
C ALA A 280 -7.08 -5.43 19.01
N ASN A 281 -7.05 -5.65 17.70
CA ASN A 281 -6.03 -5.13 16.79
C ASN A 281 -6.71 -4.25 15.75
N CYS A 282 -6.19 -3.06 15.51
CA CYS A 282 -6.66 -2.14 14.50
C CYS A 282 -5.52 -1.75 13.57
N ASP A 283 -5.71 -1.94 12.27
CA ASP A 283 -4.66 -1.75 11.28
C ASP A 283 -5.15 -0.88 10.13
N LEU A 284 -4.24 -0.09 9.56
CA LEU A 284 -4.42 0.55 8.27
C LEU A 284 -4.22 -0.47 7.16
N ASP A 285 -5.20 -0.58 6.26
CA ASP A 285 -5.22 -1.62 5.21
C ASP A 285 -4.09 -1.53 4.19
N GLU A 286 -3.50 -0.35 4.01
CA GLU A 286 -2.53 -0.06 2.96
C GLU A 286 -1.36 0.74 3.52
N ASN A 287 -0.20 0.52 2.92
CA ASN A 287 1.01 1.27 3.22
C ASN A 287 1.65 1.78 1.91
N THR A 288 2.61 2.68 2.05
CA THR A 288 3.37 3.23 0.92
C THR A 288 4.71 2.54 0.84
N TYR A 289 4.95 1.79 -0.25
CA TYR A 289 6.20 1.11 -0.51
C TYR A 289 7.31 2.09 -0.89
N ILE A 290 8.48 1.96 -0.25
CA ILE A 290 9.70 2.70 -0.60
C ILE A 290 10.71 1.75 -1.27
N SER A 291 11.08 0.68 -0.58
CA SER A 291 12.00 -0.34 -1.10
C SER A 291 12.05 -1.59 -0.24
N SER A 292 12.04 -2.79 -0.83
CA SER A 292 12.19 -4.07 -0.12
C SER A 292 11.30 -4.14 1.14
N ASP A 293 11.89 -4.08 2.34
CA ASP A 293 11.21 -4.15 3.64
C ASP A 293 10.89 -2.77 4.25
N PHE A 294 11.12 -1.69 3.49
CA PHE A 294 10.92 -0.31 3.92
C PHE A 294 9.62 0.26 3.36
N PHE A 295 8.68 0.52 4.27
CA PHE A 295 7.38 1.11 4.00
C PHE A 295 7.15 2.35 4.86
N THR A 296 6.20 3.19 4.47
CA THR A 296 5.71 4.33 5.25
C THR A 296 4.19 4.34 5.27
N SER A 297 3.58 5.27 6.00
CA SER A 297 2.12 5.40 6.06
C SER A 297 1.47 4.10 6.53
N SER A 298 1.99 3.51 7.60
CA SER A 298 1.37 2.40 8.33
C SER A 298 0.87 2.88 9.68
N LEU A 299 -0.21 2.27 10.17
CA LEU A 299 -0.73 2.42 11.52
C LEU A 299 -1.20 1.05 12.00
N GLU A 300 -0.74 0.65 13.17
CA GLU A 300 -1.17 -0.54 13.91
C GLU A 300 -1.44 -0.12 15.35
N MET A 301 -2.56 -0.58 15.91
CA MET A 301 -2.89 -0.42 17.33
C MET A 301 -3.31 -1.78 17.89
N GLU A 302 -2.62 -2.25 18.92
CA GLU A 302 -2.96 -3.48 19.64
C GLU A 302 -3.37 -3.15 21.07
N TYR A 303 -4.44 -3.79 21.51
CA TYR A 303 -4.91 -3.75 22.89
C TYR A 303 -5.08 -5.16 23.42
N ARG A 304 -4.59 -5.40 24.64
CA ARG A 304 -4.70 -6.70 25.30
C ARG A 304 -5.17 -6.51 26.73
N TYR A 305 -6.37 -6.98 27.01
CA TYR A 305 -6.92 -7.07 28.35
C TYR A 305 -6.63 -8.44 28.93
N MET A 306 -6.22 -8.48 30.21
CA MET A 306 -6.05 -9.72 30.96
C MET A 306 -6.65 -9.59 32.36
N GLU A 307 -7.31 -10.64 32.85
CA GLU A 307 -7.92 -10.70 34.17
C GLU A 307 -7.81 -12.09 34.78
N SER A 308 -7.56 -12.17 36.09
CA SER A 308 -7.59 -13.42 36.83
C SER A 308 -7.80 -13.21 38.33
N ASP A 309 -8.75 -13.95 38.88
CA ASP A 309 -8.94 -14.20 40.32
C ASP A 309 -8.39 -15.57 40.76
N LYS A 310 -7.96 -16.43 39.81
CA LYS A 310 -7.52 -17.82 40.04
C LYS A 310 -6.03 -17.98 40.36
N ILE A 311 -5.23 -16.92 40.26
CA ILE A 311 -3.77 -16.94 40.49
C ILE A 311 -3.35 -15.77 41.37
N SER A 312 -2.17 -15.87 42.00
CA SER A 312 -1.63 -14.77 42.80
C SER A 312 -1.26 -13.56 41.93
N SER A 313 -1.33 -12.37 42.52
CA SER A 313 -0.95 -11.10 41.86
C SER A 313 0.46 -11.14 41.29
N THR A 314 1.43 -11.74 42.00
CA THR A 314 2.80 -11.93 41.50
C THR A 314 2.86 -12.81 40.26
N LYS A 315 2.11 -13.93 40.24
CA LYS A 315 2.07 -14.82 39.08
C LYS A 315 1.37 -14.14 37.90
N PHE A 316 0.29 -13.40 38.17
CA PHE A 316 -0.41 -12.61 37.16
C PHE A 316 0.52 -11.57 36.52
N TYR A 317 1.17 -10.73 37.33
CA TYR A 317 2.10 -9.71 36.85
C TYR A 317 3.22 -10.30 35.99
N HIS A 318 3.82 -11.43 36.41
CA HIS A 318 4.88 -12.06 35.63
C HIS A 318 4.38 -12.59 34.27
N ILE A 319 3.17 -13.13 34.20
CA ILE A 319 2.57 -13.58 32.93
C ILE A 319 2.23 -12.39 32.02
N PHE A 320 1.70 -11.31 32.61
CA PHE A 320 1.34 -10.09 31.89
C PHE A 320 2.57 -9.37 31.34
N GLU A 321 3.64 -9.23 32.13
CA GLU A 321 4.91 -8.63 31.69
C GLU A 321 5.51 -9.35 30.48
N ARG A 322 5.37 -10.68 30.41
CA ARG A 322 5.84 -11.46 29.25
C ARG A 322 5.13 -11.10 27.94
N GLN A 323 3.93 -10.50 28.00
CA GLN A 323 3.24 -10.01 26.81
C GLN A 323 3.96 -8.82 26.17
N LEU A 324 4.78 -8.06 26.92
CA LEU A 324 5.58 -6.96 26.37
C LEU A 324 6.54 -7.43 25.28
N ASN A 325 7.01 -8.67 25.34
CA ASN A 325 7.91 -9.23 24.33
C ASN A 325 7.21 -9.53 23.00
N GLN A 326 5.88 -9.44 22.95
CA GLN A 326 5.10 -9.63 21.72
C GLN A 326 4.90 -8.32 20.95
N ALA A 327 5.02 -7.18 21.62
CA ALA A 327 4.99 -5.87 20.99
C ALA A 327 6.25 -5.67 20.13
N ALA A 328 6.07 -5.62 18.80
CA ALA A 328 7.14 -5.44 17.85
C ALA A 328 6.96 -4.15 17.03
N PRO A 329 8.02 -3.60 16.44
CA PRO A 329 7.87 -2.54 15.45
C PRO A 329 7.08 -3.02 14.22
N GLY A 330 6.12 -2.22 13.75
CA GLY A 330 5.32 -2.56 12.56
C GLY A 330 6.09 -2.45 11.23
N ASN A 331 7.20 -1.70 11.19
CA ASN A 331 8.02 -1.50 9.99
C ASN A 331 9.33 -2.30 10.07
N LYS A 332 9.64 -3.08 9.03
CA LYS A 332 10.82 -3.97 8.97
C LYS A 332 12.03 -3.34 8.26
N ALA A 333 12.01 -2.02 8.04
CA ALA A 333 13.10 -1.27 7.44
C ALA A 333 14.46 -1.63 8.06
N GLY A 334 15.43 -1.90 7.19
CA GLY A 334 16.76 -2.35 7.57
C GLY A 334 17.65 -1.21 8.05
N LYS A 335 18.78 -1.56 8.66
CA LYS A 335 19.78 -0.60 9.16
C LYS A 335 20.32 0.36 8.11
N ASP A 336 20.15 0.08 6.81
CA ASP A 336 20.61 0.93 5.72
C ASP A 336 19.64 2.09 5.48
N ASP A 337 18.36 1.95 5.83
CA ASP A 337 17.29 2.93 5.59
C ASP A 337 16.95 3.77 6.83
N VAL A 338 17.15 3.21 8.03
CA VAL A 338 16.72 3.84 9.29
C VAL A 338 17.80 3.79 10.37
N THR A 339 17.66 4.64 11.39
CA THR A 339 18.49 4.59 12.60
C THR A 339 18.02 3.50 13.57
N GLU A 340 18.81 3.23 14.61
CA GLU A 340 18.36 2.48 15.77
C GLU A 340 17.24 3.23 16.51
N TYR A 341 16.38 2.49 17.22
CA TYR A 341 15.36 3.07 18.08
C TYR A 341 15.99 3.77 19.28
N GLN A 342 15.51 4.98 19.54
CA GLN A 342 15.79 5.73 20.76
C GLN A 342 14.52 5.75 21.61
N CYS A 343 14.61 5.19 22.81
CA CYS A 343 13.45 4.94 23.67
C CYS A 343 13.53 5.72 24.98
N HIS A 344 12.40 6.30 25.37
CA HIS A 344 12.17 6.90 26.67
C HIS A 344 11.07 6.11 27.39
N HIS A 345 11.21 5.93 28.70
CA HIS A 345 10.20 5.27 29.52
C HIS A 345 9.81 6.15 30.69
N ASP A 346 8.52 6.17 31.01
CA ASP A 346 7.99 6.95 32.12
C ASP A 346 6.72 6.30 32.69
N ILE A 347 6.28 6.77 33.86
CA ILE A 347 4.96 6.47 34.40
C ILE A 347 4.02 7.61 34.01
N VAL A 348 3.04 7.27 33.17
CA VAL A 348 2.10 8.24 32.59
C VAL A 348 0.73 8.07 33.21
N MET A 349 0.17 9.19 33.68
CA MET A 349 -1.23 9.32 34.07
C MET A 349 -1.83 10.46 33.23
N PRO A 350 -2.49 10.16 32.11
CA PRO A 350 -3.16 11.17 31.30
C PRO A 350 -4.25 11.86 32.13
N GLN A 351 -4.29 13.20 32.13
CA GLN A 351 -5.18 13.99 32.99
C GLN A 351 -6.68 13.67 32.81
N SER A 352 -7.05 13.22 31.61
CA SER A 352 -8.41 12.86 31.21
C SER A 352 -8.76 11.39 31.44
N SER A 353 -7.82 10.56 31.89
CA SER A 353 -8.00 9.11 32.04
C SER A 353 -7.74 8.67 33.48
N ASN A 354 -8.54 7.73 33.97
CA ASN A 354 -8.40 7.11 35.29
C ASN A 354 -7.44 5.90 35.29
N ILE A 355 -6.48 5.84 34.36
CA ILE A 355 -5.53 4.72 34.23
C ILE A 355 -4.10 5.18 34.51
N LYS A 356 -3.36 4.38 35.28
CA LYS A 356 -1.93 4.58 35.53
C LYS A 356 -1.11 3.60 34.70
N ASN A 357 -0.32 4.12 33.77
CA ASN A 357 0.49 3.30 32.88
C ASN A 357 1.98 3.45 33.15
N LYS A 358 2.75 2.36 33.03
CA LYS A 358 4.17 2.43 32.70
C LYS A 358 4.30 2.34 31.19
N ALA A 359 4.87 3.37 30.57
CA ALA A 359 4.92 3.52 29.13
C ALA A 359 6.36 3.58 28.60
N VAL A 360 6.54 3.15 27.36
CA VAL A 360 7.76 3.25 26.57
C VAL A 360 7.39 3.90 25.24
N PHE A 361 8.09 4.97 24.90
CA PHE A 361 7.96 5.67 23.62
C PHE A 361 9.31 5.62 22.91
N CYS A 362 9.33 5.04 21.72
CA CYS A 362 10.52 4.85 20.91
C CYS A 362 10.34 5.52 19.55
N THR A 363 11.40 6.16 19.06
CA THR A 363 11.45 6.72 17.71
C THR A 363 12.71 6.27 16.98
N ARG A 364 12.63 6.10 15.66
CA ARG A 364 13.82 5.99 14.80
C ARG A 364 13.66 6.83 13.53
N ALA A 365 14.73 7.46 13.08
CA ALA A 365 14.72 8.38 11.95
C ALA A 365 15.00 7.67 10.62
N TYR A 366 14.43 8.19 9.55
CA TYR A 366 14.76 7.77 8.19
C TYR A 366 16.01 8.50 7.70
N LYS A 367 16.95 7.77 7.09
CA LYS A 367 18.22 8.37 6.67
C LYS A 367 18.08 9.28 5.46
N ASP A 368 17.31 8.85 4.47
CA ASP A 368 17.11 9.61 3.22
C ASP A 368 15.93 10.59 3.31
N PHE A 369 15.11 10.49 4.38
CA PHE A 369 13.95 11.34 4.63
C PHE A 369 13.98 11.87 6.07
N PRO A 370 14.92 12.76 6.42
CA PRO A 370 15.27 13.07 7.80
C PRO A 370 14.15 13.74 8.64
N ALA A 371 13.08 14.20 8.00
CA ALA A 371 11.90 14.77 8.67
C ALA A 371 10.85 13.71 9.06
N LEU A 372 11.08 12.44 8.69
CA LEU A 372 10.16 11.33 8.92
C LEU A 372 10.77 10.29 9.86
N TYR A 373 9.92 9.74 10.72
CA TYR A 373 10.30 8.78 11.76
C TYR A 373 9.27 7.66 11.86
N ASP A 374 9.72 6.49 12.30
CA ASP A 374 8.82 5.49 12.87
C ASP A 374 8.66 5.76 14.36
N VAL A 375 7.46 5.50 14.86
CA VAL A 375 7.12 5.56 16.27
C VAL A 375 6.60 4.20 16.73
N LEU A 376 7.09 3.78 17.89
CA LEU A 376 6.61 2.63 18.64
C LEU A 376 6.24 3.10 20.04
N TYR A 377 5.00 2.86 20.45
CA TYR A 377 4.52 3.13 21.79
C TYR A 377 3.97 1.88 22.44
N ILE A 378 4.33 1.64 23.69
CA ILE A 378 3.83 0.54 24.50
C ILE A 378 3.50 1.09 25.88
N ALA A 379 2.30 0.80 26.38
CA ALA A 379 1.89 1.11 27.73
C ALA A 379 1.24 -0.09 28.39
N ILE A 380 1.55 -0.27 29.68
CA ILE A 380 0.96 -1.28 30.54
C ILE A 380 0.37 -0.63 31.79
N SER A 381 -0.85 -1.00 32.14
CA SER A 381 -1.49 -0.55 33.37
C SER A 381 -0.82 -1.14 34.60
N ILE A 382 -0.62 -0.33 35.64
CA ILE A 382 0.07 -0.71 36.89
C ILE A 382 -0.72 -0.35 38.16
N ASP A 383 -2.02 -0.10 38.02
CA ASP A 383 -2.94 0.36 39.07
C ASP A 383 -3.79 -0.73 39.71
N HIS A 384 -3.83 -1.94 39.13
CA HIS A 384 -4.65 -3.04 39.62
C HIS A 384 -3.86 -4.37 39.73
N GLU A 385 -4.25 -5.21 40.70
CA GLU A 385 -3.51 -6.45 41.02
C GLU A 385 -4.02 -7.70 40.27
N GLN A 386 -5.26 -7.68 39.81
CA GLN A 386 -5.97 -8.85 39.26
C GLN A 386 -6.40 -8.68 37.80
N TYR A 387 -6.25 -7.48 37.24
CA TYR A 387 -6.51 -7.21 35.84
C TYR A 387 -5.56 -6.14 35.33
N ALA A 388 -5.29 -6.17 34.04
CA ALA A 388 -4.39 -5.25 33.40
C ALA A 388 -4.76 -5.04 31.92
N LEU A 389 -4.35 -3.90 31.40
CA LEU A 389 -4.51 -3.50 30.02
C LEU A 389 -3.14 -3.14 29.46
N LEU A 390 -2.78 -3.77 28.35
CA LEU A 390 -1.67 -3.38 27.49
C LEU A 390 -2.26 -2.63 26.29
N SER A 391 -1.70 -1.47 25.99
CA SER A 391 -2.02 -0.69 24.80
C SER A 391 -0.74 -0.39 24.03
N HIS A 392 -0.73 -0.67 22.74
CA HIS A 392 0.41 -0.53 21.85
C HIS A 392 -0.04 0.19 20.59
N PHE A 393 0.81 1.04 20.02
CA PHE A 393 0.67 1.42 18.62
C PHE A 393 2.02 1.55 17.93
N THR A 394 2.01 1.35 16.62
CA THR A 394 3.10 1.79 15.73
C THR A 394 2.55 2.67 14.61
N ILE A 395 3.30 3.71 14.26
CA ILE A 395 3.06 4.53 13.08
C ILE A 395 4.37 4.73 12.33
N SER A 396 4.35 4.62 11.00
CA SER A 396 5.56 4.74 10.18
C SER A 396 5.55 5.97 9.27
N GLY A 397 6.72 6.59 9.15
CA GLY A 397 6.98 7.68 8.23
C GLY A 397 6.17 8.92 8.55
N VAL A 398 6.16 9.30 9.83
CA VAL A 398 5.42 10.45 10.35
C VAL A 398 6.35 11.58 10.78
N ALA A 399 5.87 12.81 10.70
CA ALA A 399 6.57 13.96 11.24
C ALA A 399 6.43 14.02 12.77
N GLN A 400 7.36 14.71 13.43
CA GLN A 400 7.40 14.82 14.89
C GLN A 400 6.13 15.45 15.47
N GLU A 401 5.62 16.53 14.88
CA GLU A 401 4.44 17.23 15.39
C GLU A 401 3.19 16.33 15.35
N THR A 402 2.93 15.72 14.20
CA THR A 402 1.81 14.80 13.99
C THR A 402 1.91 13.55 14.86
N SER A 403 3.12 13.04 15.10
CA SER A 403 3.32 11.86 15.94
C SER A 403 3.07 12.14 17.43
N LEU A 404 3.48 13.31 17.92
CA LEU A 404 3.20 13.74 19.29
C LEU A 404 1.71 14.03 19.50
N ALA A 405 1.03 14.61 18.52
CA ALA A 405 -0.42 14.81 18.57
C ALA A 405 -1.18 13.47 18.61
N PHE A 406 -0.76 12.50 17.79
CA PHE A 406 -1.32 11.15 17.82
C PHE A 406 -1.09 10.46 19.17
N LEU A 407 0.13 10.52 19.69
CA LEU A 407 0.48 9.98 21.01
C LEU A 407 -0.42 10.57 22.11
N ALA A 408 -0.58 11.90 22.15
CA ALA A 408 -1.41 12.57 23.14
C ALA A 408 -2.87 12.07 23.08
N LYS A 409 -3.50 12.11 21.89
CA LYS A 409 -4.89 11.67 21.70
C LYS A 409 -5.06 10.18 22.04
N PHE A 410 -4.10 9.33 21.67
CA PHE A 410 -4.10 7.91 21.99
C PHE A 410 -4.09 7.65 23.50
N MET A 411 -3.17 8.30 24.23
CA MET A 411 -3.07 8.15 25.68
C MET A 411 -4.33 8.63 26.39
N GLU A 412 -4.92 9.74 25.95
CA GLU A 412 -6.16 10.28 26.53
C GLU A 412 -7.39 9.39 26.27
N SER A 413 -7.35 8.54 25.23
CA SER A 413 -8.48 7.72 24.82
C SER A 413 -8.46 6.30 25.41
N VAL A 414 -7.38 5.88 26.08
CA VAL A 414 -7.31 4.60 26.79
C VAL A 414 -7.58 4.84 28.27
N SER A 415 -8.55 4.13 28.84
CA SER A 415 -8.97 4.34 30.23
C SER A 415 -9.61 3.10 30.87
N TRP A 416 -9.86 3.13 32.17
CA TRP A 416 -10.73 2.18 32.86
C TRP A 416 -12.18 2.67 32.85
N LYS A 417 -13.12 1.72 32.81
CA LYS A 417 -14.55 2.03 32.85
C LYS A 417 -15.00 2.65 34.19
#